data_AF-A0A0C1QWJ9-F1
#
_entry.id   AF-A0A0C1QWJ9-F1
#
_cell.length_a   1.000
_cell.length_b   1.000
_cell.length_c   1.000
_cell.angle_alpha   90.00
_cell.angle_beta   90.00
_cell.angle_gamma   90.00
#
_symmetry.space_group_name_H-M   'P 1'
#
loop_
_entity.id
_entity.type
_entity.pdbx_description
1 polymer ?
#
loop_
_entity_poly.entity_id
_entity_poly.type
_entity_poly.pdbx_seq_one_letter_code
_entity_poly.pdbx_strand_id
1 'polypeptide(L)'
;MNIILASNVAYYAPNIDRFMHTLLSKKNSDGILVSIHESSTSIPNFLREKYGAGVDTKTAYKIKACLDKMQVKYCEFIIPSKITLSENYHNMALQLLKSTQSIVSNQDIPVLNADHQQFKMLLEFVVQASLESLKHQGSLNNYINDILNIAKKNKGSIPIKSSVVLVVPEDVHNKIYSIVDKKGFSKSDDISYSHFML
;
A
#
# COMPACT_ATOMS: atom_id res chain seq x y z
N MET A 1 19.78 -14.66 20.22
CA MET A 1 18.49 -14.32 19.56
C MET A 1 18.62 -12.93 18.93
N ASN A 2 18.28 -12.76 17.65
CA ASN A 2 18.22 -11.46 16.99
C ASN A 2 16.87 -11.24 16.31
N ILE A 3 16.44 -9.98 16.21
CA ILE A 3 15.22 -9.58 15.52
C ILE A 3 15.62 -8.62 14.41
N ILE A 4 15.19 -8.91 13.19
CA ILE A 4 15.36 -8.04 12.03
C ILE A 4 13.98 -7.51 11.65
N LEU A 5 13.82 -6.19 11.61
CA LEU A 5 12.60 -5.53 11.18
C LEU A 5 12.84 -4.81 9.84
N ALA A 6 12.15 -5.25 8.80
CA ALA A 6 12.10 -4.61 7.50
C ALA A 6 10.68 -4.06 7.28
N SER A 7 10.43 -2.83 7.71
CA SER A 7 9.12 -2.18 7.54
C SER A 7 9.19 -1.10 6.48
N ASN A 8 8.40 -1.26 5.41
CA ASN A 8 8.23 -0.26 4.35
C ASN A 8 9.52 0.20 3.64
N VAL A 9 10.58 -0.62 3.68
CA VAL A 9 11.88 -0.33 3.02
C VAL A 9 12.11 -1.12 1.73
N ALA A 10 11.53 -2.31 1.60
CA ALA A 10 11.76 -3.21 0.46
C ALA A 10 11.30 -2.64 -0.89
N TYR A 11 10.37 -1.67 -0.93
CA TYR A 11 9.94 -1.03 -2.18
C TYR A 11 11.09 -0.34 -2.93
N TYR A 12 12.14 0.05 -2.20
CA TYR A 12 13.31 0.75 -2.73
C TYR A 12 14.47 -0.22 -3.04
N ALA A 13 14.31 -1.51 -2.77
CA ALA A 13 15.31 -2.49 -3.12
C ALA A 13 15.27 -2.75 -4.64
N PRO A 14 16.38 -2.56 -5.38
CA PRO A 14 16.40 -2.82 -6.82
C PRO A 14 16.21 -4.30 -7.16
N ASN A 15 16.45 -5.19 -6.19
CA ASN A 15 16.25 -6.62 -6.32
C ASN A 15 15.77 -7.21 -4.98
N ILE A 16 14.48 -7.57 -4.92
CA ILE A 16 13.83 -8.13 -3.74
C ILE A 16 14.45 -9.47 -3.33
N ASP A 17 14.79 -10.35 -4.27
CA ASP A 17 15.40 -11.64 -3.96
C ASP A 17 16.72 -11.45 -3.22
N ARG A 18 17.61 -10.59 -3.75
CA ARG A 18 18.89 -10.28 -3.12
C ARG A 18 18.70 -9.61 -1.75
N PHE A 19 17.72 -8.70 -1.63
CA PHE A 19 17.38 -8.07 -0.37
C PHE A 19 16.99 -9.11 0.69
N MET A 20 16.06 -10.01 0.36
CA MET A 20 15.59 -11.06 1.27
C MET A 20 16.67 -12.06 1.62
N HIS A 21 17.46 -12.53 0.64
CA HIS A 21 18.62 -13.38 0.88
C HIS A 21 19.60 -12.74 1.88
N THR A 22 19.85 -11.43 1.75
CA THR A 22 20.74 -10.70 2.65
C THR A 22 20.18 -10.69 4.07
N LEU A 23 18.89 -10.36 4.25
CA LEU A 23 18.25 -10.35 5.58
C LEU A 23 18.27 -11.74 6.23
N LEU A 24 17.95 -12.78 5.46
CA LEU A 24 17.94 -14.17 5.96
C LEU A 24 19.34 -14.65 6.35
N SER A 25 20.39 -14.28 5.59
CA SER A 25 21.77 -14.63 5.92
C SER A 25 22.28 -13.99 7.22
N LYS A 26 21.67 -12.86 7.63
CA LYS A 26 21.98 -12.16 8.89
C LYS A 26 21.11 -12.63 10.05
N LYS A 27 20.04 -13.39 9.77
CA LYS A 27 19.19 -13.98 10.80
C LYS A 27 19.90 -15.20 11.39
N ASN A 28 20.05 -15.24 12.72
CA ASN A 28 20.55 -16.44 13.37
C ASN A 28 19.47 -17.55 13.31
N SER A 29 19.83 -18.81 13.63
CA SER A 29 18.87 -19.93 13.66
C SER A 29 17.63 -19.60 14.52
N ASP A 30 17.86 -19.07 15.72
CA ASP A 30 16.81 -18.69 16.68
C ASP A 30 16.30 -17.25 16.46
N GLY A 31 16.72 -16.60 15.37
CA GLY A 31 16.36 -15.23 15.05
C GLY A 31 14.99 -15.11 14.39
N ILE A 32 14.42 -13.91 14.48
CA ILE A 32 13.13 -13.54 13.90
C ILE A 32 13.36 -12.48 12.81
N LEU A 33 12.71 -12.66 11.65
CA LEU A 33 12.59 -11.62 10.64
C LEU A 33 11.13 -11.21 10.52
N VAL A 34 10.86 -9.93 10.70
CA VAL A 34 9.56 -9.31 10.50
C VAL A 34 9.63 -8.39 9.30
N SER A 35 8.79 -8.64 8.32
CA SER A 35 8.68 -7.84 7.10
C SER A 35 7.27 -7.26 7.03
N ILE A 36 7.15 -5.93 6.98
CA ILE A 36 5.85 -5.23 6.98
C ILE A 36 5.77 -4.35 5.74
N HIS A 37 4.88 -4.70 4.82
CA HIS A 37 4.68 -3.95 3.58
C HIS A 37 3.19 -3.85 3.24
N GLU A 38 2.82 -2.84 2.46
CA GLU A 38 1.49 -2.69 1.91
C GLU A 38 1.16 -3.93 1.07
N SER A 39 0.02 -4.53 1.38
CA SER A 39 -0.52 -5.68 0.66
C SER A 39 -0.78 -5.31 -0.79
N SER A 40 -0.56 -6.25 -1.71
CA SER A 40 -0.94 -6.08 -3.12
C SER A 40 -2.45 -5.84 -3.32
N THR A 41 -3.27 -6.15 -2.31
CA THR A 41 -4.73 -5.93 -2.31
C THR A 41 -5.16 -4.63 -1.62
N SER A 42 -4.21 -3.77 -1.25
CA SER A 42 -4.47 -2.48 -0.61
C SER A 42 -4.93 -1.44 -1.64
N ILE A 43 -5.79 -0.50 -1.21
CA ILE A 43 -6.37 0.50 -2.12
C ILE A 43 -5.31 1.44 -2.74
N PRO A 44 -4.30 1.95 -2.00
CA PRO A 44 -3.24 2.75 -2.62
C PRO A 44 -2.46 2.00 -3.70
N ASN A 45 -2.14 0.71 -3.51
CA ASN A 45 -1.54 -0.11 -4.57
C ASN A 45 -2.42 -0.21 -5.83
N PHE A 46 -3.73 -0.40 -5.70
CA PHE A 46 -4.64 -0.34 -6.85
C PHE A 46 -4.60 1.02 -7.56
N LEU A 47 -4.62 2.11 -6.80
CA LEU A 47 -4.56 3.47 -7.35
C LEU A 47 -3.23 3.73 -8.07
N ARG A 48 -2.11 3.25 -7.53
CA ARG A 48 -0.78 3.34 -8.15
C ARG A 48 -0.73 2.56 -9.46
N GLU A 49 -1.26 1.34 -9.49
CA GLU A 49 -1.32 0.53 -10.72
C GLU A 49 -2.17 1.20 -11.81
N LYS A 50 -3.28 1.86 -11.41
CA LYS A 50 -4.18 2.54 -12.34
C LYS A 50 -3.66 3.88 -12.85
N TYR A 51 -2.99 4.67 -12.02
CA TYR A 51 -2.71 6.09 -12.30
C TYR A 51 -1.22 6.45 -12.39
N GLY A 52 -0.32 5.60 -11.94
CA GLY A 52 1.11 5.85 -12.04
C GLY A 52 1.84 5.25 -10.85
N ALA A 53 2.59 4.18 -11.09
CA ALA A 53 3.41 3.56 -10.08
C ALA A 53 4.86 4.06 -10.21
N GLY A 54 5.28 4.95 -9.30
CA GLY A 54 6.70 5.23 -9.06
C GLY A 54 7.38 4.19 -8.17
N VAL A 55 6.60 3.24 -7.62
CA VAL A 55 7.03 2.24 -6.64
C VAL A 55 6.44 0.86 -6.95
N ASP A 56 7.11 -0.20 -6.52
CA ASP A 56 6.67 -1.58 -6.76
C ASP A 56 5.47 -1.98 -5.88
N THR A 57 4.28 -2.00 -6.49
CA THR A 57 2.99 -2.36 -5.87
C THR A 57 2.88 -3.85 -5.50
N LYS A 58 3.84 -4.67 -5.94
CA LYS A 58 3.86 -6.13 -5.70
C LYS A 58 4.94 -6.54 -4.72
N THR A 59 5.54 -5.59 -3.98
CA THR A 59 6.62 -5.85 -3.02
C THR A 59 6.26 -6.95 -2.01
N ALA A 60 5.11 -6.87 -1.34
CA ALA A 60 4.68 -7.89 -0.37
C ALA A 60 4.53 -9.28 -1.01
N TYR A 61 4.00 -9.35 -2.24
CA TYR A 61 3.89 -10.59 -2.99
C TYR A 61 5.27 -11.17 -3.34
N LYS A 62 6.20 -10.32 -3.83
CA LYS A 62 7.55 -10.74 -4.20
C LYS A 62 8.36 -11.27 -3.01
N ILE A 63 8.18 -10.68 -1.83
CA ILE A 63 8.79 -11.18 -0.59
C ILE A 63 8.35 -12.62 -0.30
N LYS A 64 7.05 -12.90 -0.40
CA LYS A 64 6.50 -14.26 -0.19
C LYS A 64 7.01 -15.24 -1.23
N ALA A 65 6.92 -14.87 -2.51
CA ALA A 65 7.43 -15.70 -3.60
C ALA A 65 8.93 -16.03 -3.45
N CYS A 66 9.72 -15.08 -2.95
CA CYS A 66 11.14 -15.31 -2.63
C CYS A 66 11.30 -16.35 -1.50
N LEU A 67 10.55 -16.21 -0.40
CA LEU A 67 10.58 -17.16 0.72
C LEU A 67 10.13 -18.56 0.30
N ASP A 68 9.08 -18.67 -0.52
CA ASP A 68 8.57 -19.92 -1.07
C ASP A 68 9.65 -20.63 -1.92
N LYS A 69 10.30 -19.88 -2.82
CA LYS A 69 11.41 -20.39 -3.66
C LYS A 69 12.59 -20.88 -2.83
N MET A 70 12.85 -20.22 -1.69
CA MET A 70 13.90 -20.61 -0.74
C MET A 70 13.46 -21.72 0.22
N GLN A 71 12.20 -22.18 0.15
CA GLN A 71 11.61 -23.15 1.06
C GLN A 71 11.68 -22.72 2.53
N VAL A 72 11.61 -21.41 2.79
CA VAL A 72 11.60 -20.84 4.14
C VAL A 72 10.16 -20.76 4.64
N LYS A 73 9.88 -21.40 5.77
CA LYS A 73 8.58 -21.30 6.43
C LYS A 73 8.37 -19.91 7.03
N TYR A 74 7.22 -19.31 6.78
CA TYR A 74 6.80 -18.03 7.35
C TYR A 74 5.34 -18.07 7.78
N CYS A 75 4.93 -17.12 8.61
CA CYS A 75 3.53 -16.81 8.90
C CYS A 75 3.17 -15.50 8.21
N GLU A 76 1.98 -15.40 7.63
CA GLU A 76 1.43 -14.15 7.08
C GLU A 76 0.18 -13.73 7.85
N PHE A 77 0.04 -12.44 8.09
CA PHE A 77 -1.21 -11.86 8.54
C PHE A 77 -1.39 -10.45 7.97
N ILE A 78 -2.65 -10.03 7.83
CA ILE A 78 -3.01 -8.71 7.32
C ILE A 78 -3.36 -7.79 8.50
N ILE A 79 -2.75 -6.61 8.53
CA ILE A 79 -3.12 -5.53 9.44
C ILE A 79 -3.92 -4.48 8.66
N PRO A 80 -5.22 -4.30 8.95
CA PRO A 80 -6.00 -3.20 8.39
C PRO A 80 -5.60 -1.88 9.07
N SER A 81 -5.45 -0.85 8.25
CA SER A 81 -5.24 0.55 8.68
C SER A 81 -5.98 1.50 7.73
N LYS A 82 -5.91 2.80 7.96
CA LYS A 82 -6.55 3.80 7.09
C LYS A 82 -5.84 5.14 7.13
N ILE A 83 -5.92 5.87 6.03
CA ILE A 83 -5.62 7.29 5.95
C ILE A 83 -6.92 8.05 6.15
N THR A 84 -6.99 8.89 7.18
CA THR A 84 -8.14 9.77 7.41
C THR A 84 -7.96 11.05 6.61
N LEU A 85 -8.95 11.40 5.79
CA LEU A 85 -8.98 12.69 5.11
C LEU A 85 -9.55 13.76 6.06
N SER A 86 -9.21 15.03 5.86
CA SER A 86 -9.80 16.13 6.63
C SER A 86 -11.31 16.21 6.41
N GLU A 87 -12.05 16.81 7.35
CA GLU A 87 -13.52 16.90 7.29
C GLU A 87 -14.02 17.62 6.02
N ASN A 88 -13.27 18.59 5.51
CA ASN A 88 -13.59 19.37 4.33
C ASN A 88 -13.04 18.78 3.01
N TYR A 89 -12.55 17.52 2.99
CA TYR A 89 -11.90 16.91 1.82
C TYR A 89 -12.73 16.99 0.54
N HIS A 90 -14.06 16.90 0.66
CA HIS A 90 -14.96 16.97 -0.49
C HIS A 90 -14.86 18.33 -1.20
N ASN A 91 -14.87 19.42 -0.44
CA ASN A 91 -14.75 20.77 -1.00
C ASN A 91 -13.37 21.00 -1.61
N MET A 92 -12.30 20.54 -0.97
CA MET A 92 -10.94 20.66 -1.51
C MET A 92 -10.77 19.86 -2.80
N ALA A 93 -11.32 18.64 -2.87
CA ALA A 93 -11.33 17.83 -4.09
C ALA A 93 -12.11 18.51 -5.24
N LEU A 94 -13.28 19.10 -4.94
CA LEU A 94 -14.04 19.86 -5.94
C LEU A 94 -13.30 21.10 -6.43
N GLN A 95 -12.55 21.78 -5.55
CA GLN A 95 -11.73 22.93 -5.95
C GLN A 95 -10.55 22.51 -6.82
N LEU A 96 -9.89 21.38 -6.51
CA LEU A 96 -8.89 20.77 -7.40
C LEU A 96 -9.46 20.46 -8.77
N LEU A 97 -10.63 19.80 -8.84
CA LEU A 97 -11.32 19.48 -10.10
C LEU A 97 -11.71 20.73 -10.90
N LYS A 98 -12.11 21.83 -10.25
CA LYS A 98 -12.42 23.09 -10.94
C LYS A 98 -11.16 23.76 -11.47
N SER A 99 -10.07 23.73 -10.72
CA SER A 99 -8.79 24.33 -11.13
C SER A 99 -8.17 23.66 -12.37
N THR A 100 -8.54 22.42 -12.65
CA THR A 100 -8.00 21.61 -13.75
C THR A 100 -8.85 21.65 -15.03
N GLN A 101 -10.04 22.28 -14.99
CA GLN A 101 -10.93 22.44 -16.16
C GLN A 101 -10.49 23.55 -17.13
N SER A 102 -9.48 24.35 -16.77
CA SER A 102 -8.84 25.26 -17.72
C SER A 102 -7.89 24.48 -18.63
N ILE A 103 -8.30 24.28 -19.88
CA ILE A 103 -7.58 23.52 -20.92
C ILE A 103 -6.23 24.19 -21.32
N VAL A 104 -5.97 25.43 -20.88
CA VAL A 104 -4.98 26.32 -21.53
C VAL A 104 -3.78 26.70 -20.67
N SER A 105 -3.59 26.19 -19.45
CA SER A 105 -2.38 26.52 -18.69
C SER A 105 -1.60 25.32 -18.15
N ASN A 106 -0.35 25.23 -18.61
CA ASN A 106 0.78 24.52 -17.97
C ASN A 106 1.14 25.14 -16.60
N GLN A 107 0.22 25.87 -15.97
CA GLN A 107 0.43 26.40 -14.63
C GLN A 107 0.24 25.28 -13.62
N ASP A 108 1.05 25.35 -12.57
CA ASP A 108 0.95 24.54 -11.37
C ASP A 108 -0.47 24.53 -10.82
N ILE A 109 -0.86 23.44 -10.18
CA ILE A 109 -2.16 23.36 -9.51
C ILE A 109 -2.15 24.41 -8.38
N PRO A 110 -3.05 25.42 -8.42
CA PRO A 110 -2.99 26.51 -7.47
C PRO A 110 -3.31 26.01 -6.05
N VAL A 111 -2.39 26.28 -5.12
CA VAL A 111 -2.54 25.96 -3.70
C VAL A 111 -3.22 27.15 -3.01
N LEU A 112 -4.45 26.94 -2.56
CA LEU A 112 -5.29 28.01 -2.02
C LEU A 112 -4.96 28.35 -0.55
N ASN A 113 -4.52 27.36 0.24
CA ASN A 113 -4.07 27.51 1.62
C ASN A 113 -3.29 26.26 2.10
N ALA A 114 -2.86 26.26 3.36
CA ALA A 114 -2.11 25.16 3.97
C ALA A 114 -2.86 23.82 3.97
N ASP A 115 -4.18 23.83 4.20
CA ASP A 115 -5.00 22.60 4.19
C ASP A 115 -5.07 21.99 2.80
N HIS A 116 -5.17 22.82 1.76
CA HIS A 116 -5.11 22.36 0.36
C HIS A 116 -3.75 21.75 0.03
N GLN A 117 -2.66 22.33 0.55
CA GLN A 117 -1.33 21.77 0.36
C GLN A 117 -1.20 20.40 1.03
N GLN A 118 -1.69 20.26 2.27
CA GLN A 118 -1.67 18.98 2.98
C GLN A 118 -2.52 17.93 2.26
N PHE A 119 -3.71 18.32 1.79
CA PHE A 119 -4.56 17.44 1.01
C PHE A 119 -3.88 17.01 -0.29
N LYS A 120 -3.28 17.95 -1.03
CA LYS A 120 -2.48 17.65 -2.24
C LYS A 120 -1.38 16.64 -1.92
N MET A 121 -0.54 16.92 -0.93
CA MET A 121 0.56 16.04 -0.52
C MET A 121 0.07 14.63 -0.13
N LEU A 122 -1.10 14.55 0.53
CA LEU A 122 -1.68 13.28 0.91
C LEU A 122 -2.11 12.45 -0.30
N LEU A 123 -2.71 13.09 -1.30
CA LEU A 123 -3.08 12.44 -2.54
C LEU A 123 -1.84 11.96 -3.31
N GLU A 124 -0.83 12.82 -3.43
CA GLU A 124 0.46 12.46 -4.04
C GLU A 124 1.14 11.30 -3.30
N PHE A 125 1.05 11.27 -1.97
CA PHE A 125 1.55 10.17 -1.17
C PHE A 125 0.80 8.86 -1.44
N VAL A 126 -0.53 8.90 -1.62
CA VAL A 126 -1.34 7.72 -1.92
C VAL A 126 -0.94 7.14 -3.26
N VAL A 127 -0.89 7.96 -4.31
CA VAL A 127 -0.62 7.51 -5.69
C VAL A 127 0.88 7.44 -6.02
N GLN A 128 1.76 7.97 -5.15
CA GLN A 128 3.21 8.02 -5.37
C GLN A 128 3.59 8.67 -6.71
N ALA A 129 2.85 9.70 -7.10
CA ALA A 129 3.06 10.52 -8.28
C ALA A 129 2.57 11.94 -7.99
N SER A 130 3.15 12.94 -8.66
CA SER A 130 2.67 14.32 -8.54
C SER A 130 1.31 14.47 -9.21
N LEU A 131 0.44 15.30 -8.64
CA LEU A 131 -0.87 15.57 -9.26
C LEU A 131 -0.71 16.30 -10.59
N GLU A 132 0.36 17.06 -10.76
CA GLU A 132 0.75 17.69 -12.03
C GLU A 132 1.01 16.65 -13.12
N SER A 133 1.74 15.57 -12.80
CA SER A 133 1.97 14.47 -13.74
C SER A 133 0.64 13.84 -14.17
N LEU A 134 -0.27 13.62 -13.22
CA LEU A 134 -1.60 13.09 -13.53
C LEU A 134 -2.44 14.08 -14.36
N LYS A 135 -2.27 15.40 -14.16
CA LYS A 135 -2.91 16.43 -14.98
C LYS A 135 -2.42 16.36 -16.42
N HIS A 136 -1.10 16.28 -16.63
CA HIS A 136 -0.49 16.17 -17.96
C HIS A 136 -0.91 14.90 -18.71
N GLN A 137 -1.14 13.81 -17.98
CA GLN A 137 -1.63 12.54 -18.54
C GLN A 137 -3.15 12.52 -18.78
N GLY A 138 -3.88 13.56 -18.36
CA GLY A 138 -5.35 13.61 -18.43
C GLY A 138 -6.05 12.67 -17.43
N SER A 139 -5.33 12.12 -16.45
CA SER A 139 -5.83 11.12 -15.51
C SER A 139 -6.25 11.71 -14.15
N LEU A 140 -5.86 12.95 -13.85
CA LEU A 140 -6.11 13.61 -12.56
C LEU A 140 -7.59 13.61 -12.16
N ASN A 141 -8.50 13.98 -13.06
CA ASN A 141 -9.93 14.06 -12.72
C ASN A 141 -10.50 12.69 -12.33
N ASN A 142 -10.10 11.62 -13.03
CA ASN A 142 -10.51 10.26 -12.72
C ASN A 142 -9.94 9.80 -11.38
N TYR A 143 -8.67 10.12 -11.11
CA TYR A 143 -8.03 9.82 -9.83
C TYR A 143 -8.74 10.52 -8.65
N ILE A 144 -9.03 11.82 -8.75
CA ILE A 144 -9.76 12.55 -7.70
C ILE A 144 -11.17 11.96 -7.49
N ASN A 145 -11.88 11.62 -8.56
CA ASN A 145 -13.21 11.00 -8.46
C ASN A 145 -13.15 9.62 -7.78
N ASP A 146 -12.15 8.79 -8.09
CA ASP A 146 -11.96 7.50 -7.43
C ASP A 146 -11.69 7.69 -5.93
N ILE A 147 -10.83 8.65 -5.55
CA ILE A 147 -10.58 8.99 -4.14
C ILE A 147 -11.87 9.42 -3.44
N LEU A 148 -12.67 10.30 -4.07
CA LEU A 148 -13.94 10.75 -3.52
C LEU A 148 -14.91 9.58 -3.29
N ASN A 149 -15.00 8.66 -4.24
CA ASN A 149 -15.83 7.48 -4.15
C ASN A 149 -15.36 6.53 -3.03
N ILE A 150 -14.05 6.28 -2.94
CA ILE A 150 -13.44 5.48 -1.87
C ILE A 150 -13.74 6.12 -0.51
N ALA A 151 -13.45 7.41 -0.34
CA ALA A 151 -13.64 8.12 0.91
C ALA A 151 -15.11 8.13 1.34
N LYS A 152 -16.04 8.36 0.40
CA LYS A 152 -17.49 8.33 0.68
C LYS A 152 -17.93 6.96 1.20
N LYS A 153 -17.48 5.87 0.58
CA LYS A 153 -17.79 4.50 1.01
C LYS A 153 -17.16 4.16 2.37
N ASN A 154 -16.05 4.81 2.72
CA ASN A 154 -15.24 4.51 3.90
C ASN A 154 -15.23 5.66 4.92
N LYS A 155 -16.33 6.41 5.03
CA LYS A 155 -16.54 7.46 6.06
C LYS A 155 -15.37 8.46 6.16
N GLY A 156 -14.94 9.00 5.01
CA GLY A 156 -13.86 9.99 4.93
C GLY A 156 -12.45 9.40 5.05
N SER A 157 -12.25 8.13 4.72
CA SER A 157 -10.94 7.48 4.81
C SER A 157 -10.57 6.63 3.60
N ILE A 158 -9.27 6.39 3.43
CA ILE A 158 -8.72 5.47 2.43
C ILE A 158 -8.20 4.24 3.18
N PRO A 159 -8.85 3.07 3.04
CA PRO A 159 -8.38 1.84 3.68
C PRO A 159 -7.00 1.41 3.16
N ILE A 160 -6.14 1.00 4.07
CA ILE A 160 -4.84 0.39 3.78
C ILE A 160 -4.83 -1.02 4.36
N LYS A 161 -4.26 -1.95 3.61
CA LYS A 161 -3.95 -3.29 4.12
C LYS A 161 -2.43 -3.47 4.11
N SER A 162 -1.86 -3.81 5.26
CA SER A 162 -0.44 -4.17 5.36
C SER A 162 -0.30 -5.67 5.53
N SER A 163 0.50 -6.33 4.68
CA SER A 163 0.94 -7.70 4.87
C SER A 163 2.14 -7.72 5.81
N VAL A 164 2.01 -8.49 6.88
CA VAL A 164 3.11 -8.81 7.79
C VAL A 164 3.53 -10.23 7.53
N VAL A 165 4.79 -10.39 7.11
CA VAL A 165 5.44 -11.67 6.90
C VAL A 165 6.44 -11.89 8.03
N LEU A 166 6.27 -12.99 8.75
CA LEU A 166 7.03 -13.34 9.93
C LEU A 166 7.77 -14.65 9.69
N VAL A 167 9.11 -14.59 9.68
CA VAL A 167 9.97 -15.78 9.66
C VAL A 167 10.50 -15.99 11.07
N VAL A 168 10.12 -17.11 11.68
CA VAL A 168 10.46 -17.50 13.06
C VAL A 168 11.12 -18.88 13.08
N PRO A 169 11.73 -19.28 14.21
CA PRO A 169 12.16 -20.67 14.41
C PRO A 169 11.02 -21.66 14.17
N GLU A 170 11.34 -22.86 13.67
CA GLU A 170 10.35 -23.83 13.19
C GLU A 170 9.40 -24.32 14.28
N ASP A 171 9.89 -24.48 15.51
CA ASP A 171 9.07 -24.85 16.66
C ASP A 171 8.03 -23.77 17.02
N VAL A 172 8.39 -22.49 16.84
CA VAL A 172 7.51 -21.34 17.01
C VAL A 172 6.52 -21.24 15.86
N HIS A 173 6.97 -21.45 14.63
CA HIS A 173 6.12 -21.46 13.42
C HIS A 173 4.95 -22.43 13.59
N ASN A 174 5.24 -23.69 13.95
CA ASN A 174 4.23 -24.73 14.16
C ASN A 174 3.21 -24.35 15.26
N LYS A 175 3.67 -23.71 16.34
CA LYS A 175 2.78 -23.20 17.41
C LYS A 175 1.87 -22.09 16.90
N ILE A 176 2.40 -21.10 16.17
CA ILE A 176 1.61 -20.01 15.61
C ILE A 176 0.56 -20.54 14.64
N TYR A 177 0.94 -21.42 13.71
CA TYR A 177 0.00 -22.05 12.77
C TYR A 177 -1.14 -22.77 13.49
N SER A 178 -0.83 -23.54 14.54
CA SER A 178 -1.86 -24.23 15.33
C SER A 178 -2.86 -23.28 16.02
N ILE A 179 -2.50 -22.02 16.24
CA ILE A 179 -3.37 -20.98 16.82
C ILE A 179 -4.17 -20.28 15.72
N VAL A 180 -3.52 -19.93 14.62
CA VAL A 180 -4.12 -19.24 13.46
C VAL A 180 -5.20 -20.10 12.81
N ASP A 181 -4.93 -21.39 12.60
CA ASP A 181 -5.90 -22.35 12.05
C ASP A 181 -7.09 -22.58 13.00
N LYS A 182 -6.86 -22.57 14.32
CA LYS A 182 -7.94 -22.67 15.32
C LYS A 182 -8.79 -21.41 15.45
N LYS A 183 -8.24 -20.25 15.09
CA LYS A 183 -8.92 -18.93 15.21
C LYS A 183 -9.47 -18.41 13.87
N GLY A 184 -9.33 -19.15 12.77
CA GLY A 184 -9.96 -18.81 11.49
C GLY A 184 -9.37 -17.61 10.76
N PHE A 185 -8.13 -17.21 11.06
CA PHE A 185 -7.43 -16.13 10.35
C PHE A 185 -6.91 -16.54 8.96
N SER A 186 -7.08 -17.82 8.58
CA SER A 186 -6.66 -18.39 7.28
C SER A 186 -7.71 -18.31 6.18
N LYS A 187 -8.85 -17.65 6.39
CA LYS A 187 -9.70 -17.30 5.25
C LYS A 187 -8.99 -16.22 4.45
N SER A 188 -8.47 -16.61 3.28
CA SER A 188 -8.31 -15.68 2.18
C SER A 188 -9.61 -14.91 2.08
N ASP A 189 -9.59 -13.61 2.35
CA ASP A 189 -10.72 -12.76 2.02
C ASP A 189 -10.96 -12.92 0.50
N ASP A 190 -11.93 -13.76 0.15
CA ASP A 190 -12.67 -13.77 -1.09
C ASP A 190 -13.38 -12.42 -1.22
N ILE A 191 -12.62 -11.36 -1.48
CA ILE A 191 -13.17 -10.22 -2.18
C ILE A 191 -12.96 -10.54 -3.65
N SER A 192 -13.90 -11.31 -4.19
CA SER A 192 -14.08 -11.43 -5.62
C SER A 192 -14.12 -10.00 -6.20
N TYR A 193 -13.18 -9.71 -7.10
CA TYR A 193 -13.05 -8.44 -7.80
C TYR A 193 -14.22 -8.16 -8.78
N SER A 194 -15.30 -8.93 -8.70
CA SER A 194 -16.54 -8.70 -9.46
C SER A 194 -17.23 -7.38 -9.11
N HIS A 195 -16.83 -6.71 -8.02
CA HIS A 195 -17.34 -5.40 -7.62
C HIS A 195 -16.48 -4.19 -8.07
N PHE A 196 -15.33 -4.42 -8.71
CA PHE A 196 -14.47 -3.35 -9.25
C PHE A 196 -14.22 -3.45 -10.76
N MET A 197 -14.85 -4.40 -11.45
CA MET A 197 -14.96 -4.32 -12.91
C MET A 197 -16.08 -3.34 -13.27
N LEU A 198 -15.68 -2.12 -13.64
CA LEU A 198 -16.38 -1.31 -14.64
C LEU A 198 -15.53 -1.35 -15.92
#